data_AF-A0A948C4N4-F1
#
_entry.id   AF-A0A948C4N4-F1
#
_cell.length_a   1.000
_cell.length_b   1.000
_cell.length_c   1.000
_cell.angle_alpha   90.00
_cell.angle_beta   90.00
_cell.angle_gamma   90.00
#
_symmetry.space_group_name_H-M   'P 1'
#
loop_
_entity.id
_entity.type
_entity.pdbx_description
1 polymer ?
#
loop_
_entity_poly.entity_id
_entity_poly.type
_entity_poly.pdbx_seq_one_letter_code
_entity_poly.pdbx_strand_id
1 'polypeptide(L)'
;MDIRDESSKNIIRIVIYLKKGIDAHKLLMQIYRFTELQTNFNFNNVSLVEGGRQPRLLNIKDLLMEFVTFRRSVVYRRSIFQLNKAKDRLHILE
;
A
#
# COMPACT_ATOMS: atom_id res chain seq x y z
N MET A 1 8.70 -21.62 -30.93
CA MET A 1 8.42 -20.46 -30.09
C MET A 1 9.72 -20.21 -29.37
N ASP A 2 10.28 -19.03 -29.54
CA ASP A 2 11.53 -18.61 -28.91
C ASP A 2 11.19 -17.50 -27.93
N ILE A 3 11.73 -17.55 -26.72
CA ILE A 3 11.47 -16.56 -25.67
C ILE A 3 12.82 -15.94 -25.33
N ARG A 4 12.92 -14.61 -25.47
CA ARG A 4 14.14 -13.86 -25.19
C ARG A 4 13.87 -12.78 -24.16
N ASP A 5 14.76 -12.70 -23.18
CA ASP A 5 14.85 -11.56 -22.28
C ASP A 5 15.76 -10.50 -22.92
N GLU A 6 15.18 -9.36 -23.29
CA GLU A 6 15.87 -8.18 -23.84
C GLU A 6 15.94 -7.05 -22.79
N SER A 7 15.84 -7.39 -21.50
CA SER A 7 15.90 -6.42 -20.42
C SER A 7 17.26 -5.71 -20.38
N SER A 8 17.21 -4.41 -20.11
CA SER A 8 18.37 -3.53 -19.95
C SER A 8 18.27 -2.77 -18.63
N LYS A 9 19.24 -1.91 -18.33
CA LYS A 9 19.27 -1.16 -17.08
C LYS A 9 17.97 -0.34 -16.94
N ASN A 10 17.17 -0.65 -15.92
CA ASN A 10 15.85 -0.08 -15.63
C ASN A 10 14.72 -0.37 -16.64
N ILE A 11 14.93 -1.26 -17.61
CA ILE A 11 13.90 -1.62 -18.60
C ILE A 11 13.73 -3.12 -18.60
N ILE A 12 12.53 -3.59 -18.27
CA ILE A 12 12.16 -5.00 -18.37
C ILE A 12 11.48 -5.21 -19.73
N ARG A 13 11.98 -6.15 -20.53
CA ARG A 13 11.40 -6.48 -21.84
C ARG A 13 11.58 -7.96 -22.15
N ILE A 14 10.47 -8.68 -22.27
CA ILE A 14 10.45 -10.08 -22.71
C ILE A 14 9.83 -10.13 -24.11
N VAL A 15 10.54 -10.74 -25.05
CA VAL A 15 10.09 -10.92 -26.43
C VAL A 15 9.77 -12.39 -26.68
N ILE A 16 8.58 -12.65 -27.21
CA ILE A 16 8.10 -13.99 -27.53
C ILE A 16 7.88 -14.08 -29.04
N TYR A 17 8.70 -14.88 -29.71
CA TYR A 17 8.61 -15.11 -31.15
C TYR A 17 7.61 -16.23 -31.47
N LEU A 18 6.61 -15.88 -32.27
CA LEU A 18 5.57 -16.79 -32.72
C LEU A 18 5.98 -17.50 -34.02
N LYS A 19 5.65 -18.80 -34.14
CA LYS A 19 5.76 -19.51 -35.41
C LYS A 19 4.64 -19.03 -36.35
N LYS A 20 4.88 -19.11 -37.67
CA LYS A 20 3.88 -18.77 -38.70
C LYS A 20 2.63 -19.66 -38.55
N GLY A 21 1.44 -19.06 -38.67
CA GLY A 21 0.16 -19.76 -38.54
C GLY A 21 -0.39 -19.86 -37.11
N ILE A 22 0.31 -19.33 -36.10
CA ILE A 22 -0.21 -19.24 -34.73
C ILE A 22 -1.07 -17.97 -34.59
N ASP A 23 -2.27 -18.14 -34.06
CA ASP A 23 -3.12 -17.03 -33.60
C ASP A 23 -2.54 -16.45 -32.29
N ALA A 24 -1.97 -15.25 -32.39
CA ALA A 24 -1.32 -14.56 -31.29
C ALA A 24 -2.28 -14.28 -30.12
N HIS A 25 -3.55 -13.96 -30.41
CA HIS A 25 -4.53 -13.61 -29.39
C HIS A 25 -4.95 -14.84 -28.58
N LYS A 26 -5.17 -15.98 -29.24
CA LYS A 26 -5.44 -17.25 -28.56
C LYS A 26 -4.29 -17.67 -27.66
N LEU A 27 -3.05 -17.55 -28.14
CA LEU A 27 -1.88 -17.87 -27.34
C LEU A 27 -1.74 -16.93 -26.13
N LEU A 28 -1.98 -15.62 -26.32
CA LEU A 28 -1.92 -14.65 -25.23
C LEU A 28 -2.94 -14.99 -24.12
N MET A 29 -4.17 -15.36 -24.48
CA MET A 29 -5.18 -15.80 -23.51
C MET A 29 -4.76 -17.07 -22.76
N GLN A 30 -4.11 -18.02 -23.45
CA GLN A 30 -3.56 -19.21 -22.80
C GLN A 30 -2.42 -18.85 -21.84
N ILE A 31 -1.53 -17.94 -22.24
CA ILE A 31 -0.44 -17.44 -21.40
C ILE A 31 -1.02 -16.79 -20.13
N TYR A 32 -2.00 -15.90 -20.24
CA TYR A 32 -2.65 -15.31 -19.06
C TYR A 32 -3.35 -16.33 -18.15
N ARG A 33 -3.86 -17.43 -18.71
CA ARG A 33 -4.55 -18.46 -17.94
C ARG A 33 -3.60 -19.42 -17.21
N PHE A 34 -2.48 -19.76 -17.83
CA PHE A 34 -1.60 -20.85 -17.38
C PHE A 34 -0.27 -20.37 -16.81
N THR A 35 -0.02 -19.05 -16.78
CA THR A 35 1.21 -18.46 -16.22
C THR A 35 0.86 -17.35 -15.25
N GLU A 36 1.83 -16.94 -14.43
CA GLU A 36 1.67 -15.84 -13.47
C GLU A 36 1.74 -14.43 -14.12
N LEU A 37 1.73 -14.34 -15.45
CA LEU A 37 1.68 -13.04 -16.14
C LEU A 37 0.40 -12.25 -15.86
N GLN A 38 -0.65 -12.92 -15.41
CA GLN A 38 -1.83 -12.30 -14.86
C GLN A 38 -2.23 -13.02 -13.57
N THR A 39 -2.24 -12.29 -12.45
CA THR A 39 -2.64 -12.82 -11.14
C THR A 39 -3.62 -11.88 -10.47
N ASN A 40 -4.44 -12.44 -9.57
CA ASN A 40 -5.31 -11.65 -8.73
C ASN A 40 -4.58 -11.31 -7.44
N PHE A 41 -4.61 -10.04 -7.05
CA PHE A 41 -4.18 -9.62 -5.72
C PHE A 41 -5.41 -9.44 -4.83
N ASN A 42 -5.54 -10.31 -3.82
CA ASN A 42 -6.64 -10.26 -2.87
C ASN A 42 -6.25 -9.40 -1.67
N PHE A 43 -7.06 -8.38 -1.37
CA PHE A 43 -6.85 -7.53 -0.20
C PHE A 43 -7.58 -8.11 1.02
N ASN A 44 -6.86 -8.23 2.14
CA ASN A 44 -7.45 -8.57 3.44
C ASN A 44 -6.94 -7.57 4.50
N ASN A 45 -7.72 -6.53 4.72
CA ASN A 45 -7.30 -5.42 5.59
C ASN A 45 -7.73 -5.64 7.04
N VAL A 46 -7.07 -6.59 7.71
CA VAL A 46 -7.24 -6.81 9.15
C VAL A 46 -6.24 -5.95 9.89
N SER A 47 -6.74 -5.10 10.78
CA SER A 47 -5.94 -4.15 11.55
C SER A 47 -6.32 -4.19 13.03
N LEU A 48 -5.39 -3.84 13.91
CA LEU A 48 -5.68 -3.67 15.33
C LEU A 48 -6.26 -2.28 15.59
N VAL A 49 -7.46 -2.24 16.17
CA VAL A 49 -8.16 -1.01 16.58
C VAL A 49 -8.15 -0.87 18.11
N GLU A 50 -8.75 0.21 18.63
CA GLU A 50 -8.90 0.46 20.08
C GLU A 50 -7.56 0.51 20.83
N GLY A 51 -6.58 1.22 20.24
CA GLY A 51 -5.24 1.33 20.81
C GLY A 51 -4.42 0.05 20.69
N GLY A 52 -4.71 -0.79 19.69
CA GLY A 52 -3.93 -1.99 19.38
C GLY A 52 -4.45 -3.28 20.03
N ARG A 53 -5.69 -3.29 20.52
CA ARG A 53 -6.21 -4.39 21.38
C ARG A 53 -7.14 -5.36 20.67
N GLN A 54 -7.83 -4.95 19.62
CA GLN A 54 -8.81 -5.79 18.93
C GLN A 54 -8.54 -5.85 17.42
N PRO A 55 -8.41 -7.04 16.81
CA PRO A 55 -8.33 -7.17 15.37
C PRO A 55 -9.71 -6.94 14.74
N ARG A 56 -9.77 -6.12 13.69
CA ARG A 56 -10.98 -5.86 12.93
C ARG A 56 -10.67 -5.79 11.44
N LEU A 57 -11.57 -6.32 10.61
CA LEU A 57 -11.54 -6.09 9.16
C LEU A 57 -12.05 -4.68 8.88
N LEU A 58 -11.22 -3.84 8.26
CA LEU A 58 -11.53 -2.43 8.01
C LEU A 58 -11.69 -2.14 6.52
N ASN A 59 -12.71 -1.37 6.18
CA ASN A 59 -12.78 -0.73 4.86
C ASN A 59 -11.90 0.54 4.85
N ILE A 60 -11.81 1.19 3.69
CA ILE A 60 -10.99 2.41 3.52
C ILE A 60 -11.47 3.55 4.42
N LYS A 61 -12.78 3.74 4.57
CA LYS A 61 -13.34 4.78 5.43
C LYS A 61 -12.95 4.56 6.88
N ASP A 62 -13.04 3.33 7.37
CA ASP A 62 -12.71 2.99 8.75
C ASP A 62 -11.22 3.21 9.04
N LEU A 63 -10.33 2.81 8.12
CA LEU A 63 -8.90 3.12 8.20
C LEU A 63 -8.64 4.62 8.35
N LEU A 64 -9.28 5.44 7.52
CA LEU A 64 -9.12 6.89 7.56
C LEU A 64 -9.66 7.48 8.87
N MET A 65 -10.77 6.95 9.38
CA MET A 65 -11.34 7.38 10.67
C MET A 65 -10.41 7.03 11.85
N GLU A 66 -9.81 5.84 11.87
CA GLU A 66 -8.81 5.46 12.87
C GLU A 66 -7.59 6.39 12.80
N PHE A 67 -7.10 6.68 11.59
CA PHE A 67 -6.01 7.64 11.39
C PHE A 67 -6.35 9.04 11.91
N VAL A 68 -7.53 9.57 11.59
CA VAL A 68 -7.97 10.89 12.06
C VAL A 68 -8.09 10.93 13.58
N THR A 69 -8.65 9.88 14.18
CA THR A 69 -8.79 9.74 15.64
C THR A 69 -7.42 9.75 16.31
N PHE A 70 -6.48 8.95 15.81
CA PHE A 70 -5.11 8.95 16.29
C PHE A 70 -4.47 10.34 16.16
N ARG A 71 -4.58 10.99 14.99
CA ARG A 71 -4.00 12.32 14.74
C ARG A 71 -4.56 13.39 15.67
N ARG A 72 -5.86 13.37 15.97
CA ARG A 72 -6.47 14.29 16.96
C ARG A 72 -5.79 14.17 18.32
N SER A 73 -5.60 12.94 18.82
CA SER A 73 -4.93 12.70 20.11
C SER A 73 -3.48 13.20 20.12
N VAL A 74 -2.75 13.04 19.02
CA VAL A 74 -1.36 13.48 18.89
C VAL A 74 -1.27 14.99 18.90
N VAL A 75 -2.13 15.66 18.13
CA VAL A 75 -2.18 17.12 18.07
C VAL A 75 -2.54 17.70 19.44
N TYR A 76 -3.56 17.15 20.10
CA TYR A 76 -3.96 17.60 21.44
C TYR A 76 -2.82 17.47 22.45
N ARG A 77 -2.18 16.30 22.55
CA ARG A 77 -1.04 16.08 23.47
C ARG A 77 0.11 17.05 23.19
N ARG A 78 0.41 17.30 21.91
CA ARG A 78 1.45 18.27 21.52
C ARG A 78 1.09 19.69 21.95
N SER A 79 -0.16 20.11 21.77
CA SER A 79 -0.64 21.43 22.17
C SER A 79 -0.57 21.62 23.69
N ILE A 80 -1.00 20.62 24.47
CA ILE A 80 -0.90 20.66 25.95
C ILE A 80 0.55 20.74 26.41
N PHE A 81 1.44 19.95 25.81
CA PHE A 81 2.87 20.00 26.12
C PHE A 81 3.46 21.40 25.86
N GLN A 82 3.13 22.01 24.73
CA GLN A 82 3.59 23.35 24.38
C GLN A 82 3.03 24.42 25.33
N LEU A 83 1.75 24.30 25.72
CA LEU A 83 1.11 25.20 26.68
C LEU A 83 1.80 25.14 28.05
N ASN A 84 2.04 23.94 28.58
CA ASN A 84 2.71 23.78 29.87
C ASN A 84 4.12 24.37 29.83
N LYS A 85 4.89 24.08 28.78
CA LYS A 85 6.23 24.65 28.60
C LYS A 85 6.21 26.19 28.52
N ALA A 86 5.17 26.79 27.94
CA ALA A 86 5.02 28.24 27.90
C ALA A 86 4.66 28.82 29.28
N LYS A 87 3.80 28.15 30.05
CA LYS A 87 3.45 28.53 31.43
C LYS A 87 4.65 28.45 32.36
N ASP A 88 5.43 27.38 32.30
CA ASP A 88 6.64 27.21 33.11
C ASP A 88 7.65 28.33 32.84
N ARG A 89 7.79 28.74 31.57
CA ARG A 89 8.63 29.87 31.19
C ARG A 89 8.11 31.21 31.72
N LEU A 90 6.80 31.44 31.63
CA LEU A 90 6.18 32.67 32.16
C LEU A 90 6.41 32.78 33.66
N HIS A 91 6.24 31.68 34.39
CA HIS A 91 6.43 31.66 35.84
C HIS A 91 7.87 31.95 36.29
N ILE A 92 8.88 31.62 35.46
CA ILE A 92 10.29 31.98 35.74
C ILE A 92 10.57 33.47 35.46
N LEU A 93 9.77 34.11 34.60
CA LEU A 93 9.92 35.52 34.23
C LEU A 93 9.20 36.48 35.18
N GLU A 94 8.27 35.99 36.00
CA GLU A 94 7.65 36.71 37.13
C GLU A 94 8.57 36.68 38.36
#